data_AF-A0A1G3R0N3-F1
#
_entry.id   AF-A0A1G3R0N3-F1
#
_cell.length_a   1.000
_cell.length_b   1.000
_cell.length_c   1.000
_cell.angle_alpha   90.00
_cell.angle_beta   90.00
_cell.angle_gamma   90.00
#
_symmetry.space_group_name_H-M   'P 1'
#
loop_
_entity.id
_entity.type
_entity.pdbx_description
1 polymer ?
#
loop_
_entity_poly.entity_id
_entity_poly.type
_entity_poly.pdbx_seq_one_letter_code
_entity_poly.pdbx_strand_id
1 'polypeptide(L)'
;MFGLFGVAMSAASIVGGLGIGTLVDRLGYPTMFIVVAGCYLLVPTTLMLLPRVPVEPAAPPPGRESSAPLAPRIGRAAIVFLVALFVAFTANGAGQLGRSLLMNAREFSAASITSTSVVGALVTLPAPFVLGWLSDRVGRRPILIACTACGAGSLVLLIASRALWHFWIVGMLLALLGVSVSIGPAFIADLVPPARVSAAMSLLQASYFLGSVAGMSALVPVARAIGMPWTLAAAAAVTACGIVLLLFVRRPAAAVTPR
;
A
#
# COMPACT_ATOMS: atom_id res chain seq x y z
N MET A 1 0.40 -16.44 -8.47
CA MET A 1 -0.83 -16.04 -7.75
C MET A 1 -0.82 -14.55 -7.36
N PHE A 2 0.22 -14.04 -6.69
CA PHE A 2 0.30 -12.63 -6.25
C PHE A 2 0.25 -11.57 -7.37
N GLY A 3 0.84 -11.84 -8.54
CA GLY A 3 0.75 -10.93 -9.69
C GLY A 3 -0.68 -10.75 -10.22
N LEU A 4 -1.51 -11.80 -10.18
CA LEU A 4 -2.91 -11.74 -10.64
C LEU A 4 -3.77 -10.86 -9.72
N PHE A 5 -3.54 -10.91 -8.41
CA PHE A 5 -4.18 -10.03 -7.44
C PHE A 5 -3.82 -8.55 -7.66
N GLY A 6 -2.56 -8.25 -7.99
CA GLY A 6 -2.12 -6.88 -8.31
C GLY A 6 -2.77 -6.33 -9.58
N VAL A 7 -2.89 -7.16 -10.62
CA VAL A 7 -3.59 -6.80 -11.87
C VAL A 7 -5.08 -6.56 -11.61
N ALA A 8 -5.74 -7.42 -10.82
CA ALA A 8 -7.14 -7.25 -10.47
C ALA A 8 -7.40 -5.94 -9.70
N MET A 9 -6.54 -5.59 -8.73
CA MET A 9 -6.67 -4.32 -7.99
C MET A 9 -6.45 -3.09 -8.87
N SER A 10 -5.52 -3.17 -9.83
CA SER A 10 -5.25 -2.09 -10.78
C SER A 10 -6.40 -1.93 -11.78
N ALA A 11 -6.94 -3.03 -12.29
CA ALA A 11 -8.12 -3.03 -13.16
C ALA A 11 -9.35 -2.45 -12.44
N ALA A 12 -9.60 -2.87 -11.20
CA ALA A 12 -10.67 -2.32 -10.37
C ALA A 12 -10.49 -0.81 -10.13
N SER A 13 -9.26 -0.34 -9.93
CA SER A 13 -8.97 1.09 -9.76
C SER A 13 -9.17 1.91 -11.03
N ILE A 14 -8.87 1.34 -12.21
CA ILE A 14 -9.11 1.99 -13.51
C ILE A 14 -10.62 2.08 -13.78
N VAL A 15 -11.34 0.96 -13.66
CA VAL A 15 -12.79 0.89 -13.88
C VAL A 15 -13.52 1.79 -12.88
N GLY A 16 -13.14 1.69 -11.60
CA GLY A 16 -13.69 2.53 -10.54
C GLY A 16 -13.39 4.01 -10.76
N GLY A 17 -12.15 4.38 -11.08
CA GLY A 17 -11.75 5.78 -11.26
C GLY A 17 -12.43 6.45 -12.46
N LEU A 18 -12.53 5.76 -13.60
CA LEU A 18 -13.21 6.28 -14.79
C LEU A 18 -14.74 6.32 -14.61
N GLY A 19 -15.31 5.25 -14.05
CA GLY A 19 -16.75 5.13 -13.86
C GLY A 19 -17.29 6.05 -12.77
N ILE A 20 -16.69 6.04 -11.58
CA ILE A 20 -17.19 6.80 -10.42
C ILE A 20 -17.04 8.30 -10.64
N GLY A 21 -15.91 8.77 -11.17
CA GLY A 21 -15.69 10.21 -11.38
C GLY A 21 -16.70 10.84 -12.34
N THR A 22 -16.94 10.17 -13.47
CA THR A 22 -17.92 10.63 -14.46
C THR A 22 -19.37 10.49 -13.98
N LEU A 23 -19.64 9.45 -13.18
CA LEU A 23 -20.95 9.24 -12.56
C LEU A 23 -21.28 10.35 -11.56
N VAL A 24 -20.32 10.73 -10.72
CA VAL A 24 -20.48 11.83 -9.75
C VAL A 24 -20.68 13.17 -10.45
N ASP A 25 -19.87 13.46 -11.49
CA ASP A 25 -19.98 14.72 -12.23
C ASP A 25 -21.34 14.87 -12.95
N ARG A 26 -21.98 13.77 -13.37
CA ARG A 26 -23.25 13.80 -14.10
C ARG A 26 -24.50 13.62 -13.24
N LEU A 27 -24.44 12.73 -12.25
CA LEU A 27 -25.60 12.22 -11.51
C LEU A 27 -25.48 12.44 -10.00
N GLY A 28 -24.42 13.11 -9.56
CA GLY A 28 -24.17 13.46 -8.17
C GLY A 28 -23.72 12.28 -7.30
N TYR A 29 -23.33 12.61 -6.07
CA TYR A 29 -22.88 11.64 -5.07
C TYR A 29 -23.93 10.59 -4.66
N PRO A 30 -25.25 10.89 -4.53
CA PRO A 30 -26.23 9.89 -4.11
C PRO A 30 -26.32 8.69 -5.06
N THR A 31 -26.32 8.95 -6.37
CA THR A 31 -26.38 7.90 -7.40
C THR A 31 -25.13 7.03 -7.40
N MET A 32 -23.96 7.63 -7.16
CA MET A 32 -22.72 6.88 -6.97
C MET A 32 -22.84 5.87 -5.83
N PHE A 33 -23.31 6.29 -4.65
CA PHE A 33 -23.44 5.38 -3.50
C PHE A 33 -24.39 4.21 -3.77
N ILE A 34 -25.50 4.45 -4.50
CA ILE A 34 -26.44 3.40 -4.89
C ILE A 34 -25.78 2.38 -5.83
N VAL A 35 -25.07 2.85 -6.86
CA VAL A 35 -24.37 1.98 -7.81
C VAL A 35 -23.31 1.14 -7.10
N VAL A 36 -22.51 1.76 -6.24
CA VAL A 36 -21.47 1.06 -5.45
C VAL A 36 -22.12 0.02 -4.53
N ALA A 37 -23.21 0.36 -3.85
CA ALA A 37 -23.95 -0.59 -2.99
C ALA A 37 -24.46 -1.79 -3.79
N GLY A 38 -25.00 -1.55 -4.99
CA GLY A 38 -25.43 -2.61 -5.92
C GLY A 38 -24.28 -3.54 -6.30
N CYS A 39 -23.11 -3.00 -6.65
CA CYS A 39 -21.93 -3.81 -6.94
C CYS A 39 -21.47 -4.63 -5.72
N TYR A 40 -21.53 -4.06 -4.51
CA TYR A 40 -21.17 -4.77 -3.29
C TYR A 40 -22.11 -5.94 -2.97
N LEU A 41 -23.38 -5.87 -3.37
CA LEU A 41 -24.34 -6.98 -3.23
C LEU A 41 -24.04 -8.15 -4.18
N LEU A 42 -23.26 -7.94 -5.23
CA LEU A 42 -22.82 -9.02 -6.13
C LEU A 42 -21.81 -9.97 -5.44
N VAL A 43 -21.05 -9.48 -4.46
CA VAL A 43 -20.05 -10.29 -3.73
C VAL A 43 -20.68 -11.40 -2.88
N PRO A 44 -21.66 -11.12 -1.98
CA PRO A 44 -22.31 -12.18 -1.21
C PRO A 44 -23.17 -13.09 -2.09
N THR A 45 -23.82 -12.57 -3.15
CA THR A 45 -24.64 -13.39 -4.05
C THR A 45 -23.79 -14.35 -4.88
N THR A 46 -22.64 -13.92 -5.39
CA THR A 46 -21.68 -14.84 -6.04
C THR A 46 -21.16 -15.90 -5.06
N LEU A 47 -20.88 -15.53 -3.81
CA LEU A 47 -20.50 -16.49 -2.77
C LEU A 47 -21.60 -17.53 -2.48
N MET A 48 -22.87 -17.14 -2.54
CA MET A 48 -24.02 -18.05 -2.37
C MET A 48 -24.21 -19.00 -3.56
N LEU A 49 -23.79 -18.58 -4.76
CA LEU A 49 -23.91 -19.35 -6.01
C LEU A 49 -22.73 -20.29 -6.26
N LEU A 50 -21.59 -20.07 -5.59
CA LEU A 50 -20.42 -20.94 -5.74
C LEU A 50 -20.73 -22.34 -5.15
N PRO A 51 -20.47 -23.42 -5.91
CA PRO A 51 -20.55 -24.77 -5.37
C PRO A 51 -19.69 -24.87 -4.11
N ARG A 52 -20.25 -25.46 -3.05
CA ARG A 52 -19.48 -25.78 -1.84
C ARG A 52 -18.42 -26.80 -2.24
N VAL A 53 -17.20 -26.34 -2.50
CA VAL A 53 -16.05 -27.23 -2.61
C VAL A 53 -15.91 -27.90 -1.24
N PRO A 54 -15.93 -29.24 -1.16
CA PRO A 54 -15.64 -29.93 0.09
C PRO A 54 -14.29 -29.43 0.59
N VAL A 55 -14.31 -28.68 1.69
CA VAL A 55 -13.08 -28.32 2.38
C VAL A 55 -12.63 -29.62 3.03
N GLU A 56 -11.64 -30.26 2.42
CA GLU A 56 -10.97 -31.39 3.02
C GLU A 56 -10.56 -30.95 4.43
N PRO A 57 -10.99 -31.67 5.48
CA PRO A 57 -10.72 -31.27 6.85
C PRO A 57 -9.22 -31.02 6.96
N ALA A 58 -8.85 -29.75 7.20
CA ALA A 58 -7.46 -29.41 7.40
C ALA A 58 -6.94 -30.37 8.48
N ALA A 59 -5.89 -31.14 8.13
CA ALA A 59 -5.30 -32.09 9.06
C ALA A 59 -5.17 -31.37 10.41
N PRO A 60 -5.72 -31.95 11.51
CA PRO A 60 -5.69 -31.29 12.80
C PRO A 60 -4.26 -30.81 13.02
N PRO A 61 -4.05 -29.52 13.32
CA PRO A 61 -2.71 -28.99 13.46
C PRO A 61 -1.95 -29.95 14.39
N PRO A 62 -0.75 -30.42 14.01
CA PRO A 62 0.02 -31.34 14.83
C PRO A 62 -0.04 -30.79 16.25
N GLY A 63 -0.50 -31.64 17.17
CA GLY A 63 -1.15 -31.24 18.41
C GLY A 63 -0.52 -29.98 18.98
N ARG A 64 -1.36 -29.05 19.45
CA ARG A 64 -0.92 -28.05 20.43
C ARG A 64 -0.46 -28.79 21.68
N GLU A 65 0.66 -29.50 21.60
CA GLU A 65 1.54 -29.67 22.74
C GLU A 65 1.85 -28.25 23.17
N SER A 66 1.27 -27.88 24.30
CA SER A 66 1.43 -26.62 25.00
C SER A 66 2.87 -26.40 25.51
N SER A 67 3.84 -27.01 24.82
CA SER A 67 5.24 -27.15 25.17
C SER A 67 6.11 -27.02 23.92
N ALA A 68 5.65 -26.35 22.86
CA ALA A 68 6.57 -25.90 21.82
C ALA A 68 7.61 -24.97 22.48
N PRO A 69 8.92 -25.23 22.33
CA PRO A 69 9.95 -24.35 22.87
C PRO A 69 9.65 -22.92 22.40
N LEU A 70 9.69 -21.96 23.35
CA LEU A 70 9.46 -20.52 23.15
C LEU A 70 9.80 -20.13 21.71
N ALA A 71 8.78 -20.04 20.84
CA ALA A 71 9.01 -19.89 19.42
C ALA A 71 10.00 -18.74 19.21
N PRO A 72 11.03 -18.86 18.35
CA PRO A 72 12.10 -17.88 18.25
C PRO A 72 11.51 -16.49 17.99
N ARG A 73 11.83 -15.49 18.83
CA ARG A 73 11.25 -14.14 18.73
C ARG A 73 11.47 -13.56 17.33
N ILE A 74 10.52 -12.72 16.87
CA ILE A 74 10.71 -11.94 15.64
C ILE A 74 11.98 -11.10 15.83
N GLY A 75 12.94 -11.27 14.93
CA GLY A 75 14.24 -10.62 15.02
C GLY A 75 14.11 -9.10 14.93
N ARG A 76 15.08 -8.38 15.50
CA ARG A 76 15.13 -6.90 15.49
C ARG A 76 15.02 -6.35 14.06
N ALA A 77 15.63 -7.01 13.08
CA ALA A 77 15.58 -6.61 11.67
C ALA A 77 14.15 -6.62 11.09
N ALA A 78 13.35 -7.64 11.39
CA ALA A 78 11.96 -7.73 10.96
C ALA A 78 11.07 -6.68 11.66
N ILE A 79 11.31 -6.40 12.95
CA ILE A 79 10.59 -5.33 13.67
C ILE A 79 10.91 -3.96 13.06
N VAL A 80 12.19 -3.66 12.82
CA VAL A 80 12.61 -2.41 12.17
C VAL A 80 11.99 -2.29 10.78
N PHE A 81 11.93 -3.39 10.03
CA PHE A 81 11.27 -3.41 8.72
C PHE A 81 9.76 -3.12 8.80
N LEU A 82 9.05 -3.75 9.73
CA LEU A 82 7.62 -3.50 9.97
C LEU A 82 7.36 -2.04 10.35
N VAL A 83 8.16 -1.49 11.26
CA VAL A 83 8.06 -0.08 11.68
C VAL A 83 8.34 0.85 10.51
N ALA A 84 9.37 0.56 9.69
CA ALA A 84 9.69 1.39 8.54
C ALA A 84 8.54 1.43 7.52
N LEU A 85 7.88 0.30 7.27
CA LEU A 85 6.74 0.24 6.37
C LEU A 85 5.48 0.87 6.96
N PHE A 86 5.24 0.71 8.26
CA PHE A 86 4.17 1.43 8.95
C PHE A 86 4.32 2.95 8.73
N VAL A 87 5.52 3.48 9.01
CA VAL A 87 5.87 4.89 8.82
C VAL A 87 5.69 5.34 7.37
N ALA A 88 6.15 4.55 6.39
CA ALA A 88 5.99 4.86 4.97
C ALA A 88 4.51 4.88 4.54
N PHE A 89 3.69 3.96 5.07
CA PHE A 89 2.27 3.89 4.74
C PHE A 89 1.45 4.98 5.44
N THR A 90 1.85 5.44 6.62
CA THR A 90 1.29 6.65 7.24
C THR A 90 1.44 7.85 6.32
N ALA A 91 2.61 8.05 5.74
CA ALA A 91 2.81 9.13 4.80
C ALA A 91 2.06 8.92 3.48
N ASN A 92 1.95 7.68 3.00
CA ASN A 92 1.13 7.34 1.83
C ASN A 92 -0.35 7.69 2.05
N GLY A 93 -0.93 7.31 3.18
CA GLY A 93 -2.31 7.61 3.53
C GLY A 93 -2.56 9.13 3.61
N ALA A 94 -1.66 9.85 4.28
CA ALA A 94 -1.70 11.32 4.33
C ALA A 94 -1.60 11.94 2.93
N GLY A 95 -0.72 11.42 2.05
CA GLY A 95 -0.56 11.89 0.68
C GLY A 95 -1.77 11.64 -0.20
N GLN A 96 -2.41 10.48 -0.07
CA GLN A 96 -3.60 10.12 -0.85
C GLN A 96 -4.79 11.01 -0.49
N LEU A 97 -5.06 11.19 0.82
CA LEU A 97 -6.12 12.09 1.26
C LEU A 97 -5.75 13.56 1.00
N GLY A 98 -4.50 13.94 1.22
CA GLY A 98 -3.98 15.28 0.98
C GLY A 98 -4.11 15.70 -0.47
N ARG A 99 -3.80 14.81 -1.42
CA ARG A 99 -4.00 15.04 -2.85
C ARG A 99 -5.45 15.36 -3.17
N SER A 100 -6.37 14.50 -2.73
CA SER A 100 -7.81 14.69 -2.97
C SER A 100 -8.32 16.00 -2.37
N LEU A 101 -7.90 16.33 -1.14
CA LEU A 101 -8.28 17.58 -0.48
C LEU A 101 -7.71 18.83 -1.16
N LEU A 102 -6.45 18.80 -1.62
CA LEU A 102 -5.82 19.90 -2.34
C LEU A 102 -6.48 20.16 -3.70
N MET A 103 -6.90 19.09 -4.38
CA MET A 103 -7.63 19.19 -5.65
C MET A 103 -9.05 19.71 -5.42
N ASN A 104 -9.75 19.19 -4.40
CA ASN A 104 -11.08 19.67 -4.05
C ASN A 104 -11.07 21.15 -3.63
N ALA A 105 -10.08 21.58 -2.85
CA ALA A 105 -9.92 22.99 -2.45
C ALA A 105 -9.57 23.94 -3.62
N ARG A 106 -9.19 23.40 -4.78
CA ARG A 106 -8.92 24.15 -6.02
C ARG A 106 -10.05 24.00 -7.04
N GLU A 107 -11.21 23.49 -6.60
CA GLU A 107 -12.41 23.30 -7.41
C GLU A 107 -12.20 22.41 -8.65
N PHE A 108 -11.29 21.44 -8.57
CA PHE A 108 -11.21 20.40 -9.59
C PHE A 108 -12.46 19.49 -9.55
N SER A 109 -12.96 19.09 -10.71
CA SER A 109 -14.10 18.16 -10.82
C SER A 109 -13.79 16.78 -10.23
N ALA A 110 -14.82 15.99 -9.93
CA ALA A 110 -14.63 14.64 -9.40
C ALA A 110 -13.91 13.74 -10.42
N ALA A 111 -14.21 13.87 -11.72
CA ALA A 111 -13.47 13.15 -12.75
C ALA A 111 -11.98 13.52 -12.79
N SER A 112 -11.64 14.79 -12.55
CA SER A 112 -10.24 15.22 -12.48
C SER A 112 -9.53 14.59 -11.29
N ILE A 113 -10.18 14.53 -10.12
CA ILE A 113 -9.64 13.89 -8.92
C ILE A 113 -9.43 12.39 -9.16
N THR A 114 -10.42 11.69 -9.72
CA THR A 114 -10.29 10.24 -9.96
C THR A 114 -9.31 9.90 -11.07
N SER A 115 -9.12 10.78 -12.06
CA SER A 115 -8.13 10.58 -13.14
C SER A 115 -6.72 10.36 -12.61
N THR A 116 -6.34 11.00 -11.52
CA THR A 116 -5.02 10.81 -10.89
C THR A 116 -4.84 9.39 -10.33
N SER A 117 -5.91 8.78 -9.82
CA SER A 117 -5.89 7.37 -9.38
C SER A 117 -5.83 6.42 -10.59
N VAL A 118 -6.51 6.75 -11.70
CA VAL A 118 -6.44 5.98 -12.95
C VAL A 118 -5.02 6.01 -13.51
N VAL A 119 -4.40 7.18 -13.57
CA VAL A 119 -3.02 7.35 -14.03
C VAL A 119 -2.04 6.59 -13.14
N GLY A 120 -2.21 6.65 -11.82
CA GLY A 120 -1.45 5.81 -10.89
C GLY A 120 -1.63 4.32 -11.16
N ALA A 121 -2.88 3.88 -11.37
CA ALA A 121 -3.22 2.49 -11.65
C ALA A 121 -2.58 1.96 -12.95
N LEU A 122 -2.53 2.80 -14.00
CA LEU A 122 -1.86 2.49 -15.26
C LEU A 122 -0.36 2.25 -15.08
N VAL A 123 0.29 3.03 -14.20
CA VAL A 123 1.72 2.82 -13.86
C VAL A 123 1.90 1.54 -13.03
N THR A 124 1.00 1.25 -12.10
CA THR A 124 1.07 0.03 -11.28
C THR A 124 0.66 -1.25 -11.98
N LEU A 125 0.18 -1.21 -13.23
CA LEU A 125 -0.07 -2.43 -14.01
C LEU A 125 1.24 -3.17 -14.36
N PRO A 126 2.23 -2.54 -15.03
CA PRO A 126 3.51 -3.18 -15.31
C PRO A 126 4.51 -3.10 -14.14
N ALA A 127 4.40 -2.08 -13.29
CA ALA A 127 5.46 -1.79 -12.30
C ALA A 127 5.76 -2.94 -11.33
N PRO A 128 4.79 -3.69 -10.76
CA PRO A 128 5.07 -4.81 -9.87
C PRO A 128 5.83 -5.96 -10.56
N PHE A 129 5.58 -6.19 -11.86
CA PHE A 129 6.31 -7.22 -12.62
C PHE A 129 7.76 -6.79 -12.88
N VAL A 130 7.94 -5.55 -13.35
CA VAL A 130 9.27 -5.00 -13.66
C VAL A 130 10.09 -4.84 -12.38
N LEU A 131 9.52 -4.23 -11.34
CA LEU A 131 10.20 -3.97 -10.07
C LEU A 131 10.37 -5.25 -9.25
N GLY A 132 9.48 -6.23 -9.37
CA GLY A 132 9.65 -7.55 -8.77
C GLY A 132 10.87 -8.28 -9.35
N TRP A 133 10.94 -8.36 -10.68
CA TRP A 133 12.09 -8.95 -11.37
C TRP A 133 13.40 -8.19 -11.10
N LEU A 134 13.35 -6.86 -11.11
CA LEU A 134 14.51 -6.03 -10.79
C LEU A 134 14.93 -6.21 -9.32
N SER A 135 13.98 -6.42 -8.42
CA SER A 135 14.21 -6.63 -6.98
C SER A 135 14.94 -7.94 -6.75
N ASP A 136 14.62 -8.98 -7.51
CA ASP A 136 15.30 -10.26 -7.41
C ASP A 136 16.74 -10.19 -7.95
N ARG A 137 17.04 -9.27 -8.89
CA ARG A 137 18.41 -9.06 -9.44
C ARG A 137 19.28 -8.10 -8.63
N VAL A 138 18.75 -6.94 -8.23
CA VAL A 138 19.48 -5.87 -7.55
C VAL A 138 19.41 -6.03 -6.02
N GLY A 139 18.46 -6.83 -5.54
CA GLY A 139 18.14 -7.03 -4.14
C GLY A 139 16.86 -6.30 -3.73
N ARG A 140 16.07 -6.91 -2.86
CA ARG A 140 14.76 -6.39 -2.42
C ARG A 140 14.85 -5.02 -1.73
N ARG A 141 15.91 -4.82 -0.94
CA ARG A 141 16.14 -3.63 -0.11
C ARG A 141 16.29 -2.31 -0.90
N PRO A 142 17.20 -2.17 -1.87
CA PRO A 142 17.35 -0.92 -2.63
C PRO A 142 16.06 -0.53 -3.36
N ILE A 143 15.27 -1.50 -3.82
CA ILE A 143 13.99 -1.23 -4.47
C ILE A 143 12.95 -0.70 -3.47
N LEU A 144 12.86 -1.30 -2.28
CA LEU A 144 11.98 -0.79 -1.22
C LEU A 144 12.36 0.64 -0.80
N ILE A 145 13.66 0.95 -0.73
CA ILE A 145 14.14 2.31 -0.48
C ILE A 145 13.74 3.25 -1.62
N ALA A 146 13.92 2.85 -2.87
CA ALA A 146 13.54 3.64 -4.04
C ALA A 146 12.02 3.93 -4.07
N CYS A 147 11.18 2.92 -3.84
CA CYS A 147 9.72 3.10 -3.74
C CYS A 147 9.34 4.08 -2.61
N THR A 148 9.99 3.96 -1.45
CA THR A 148 9.75 4.84 -0.31
C THR A 148 10.23 6.27 -0.58
N ALA A 149 11.35 6.44 -1.29
CA ALA A 149 11.86 7.73 -1.73
C ALA A 149 10.93 8.39 -2.76
N CYS A 150 10.37 7.63 -3.70
CA CYS A 150 9.33 8.13 -4.61
C CYS A 150 8.11 8.64 -3.83
N GLY A 151 7.68 7.92 -2.79
CA GLY A 151 6.62 8.35 -1.88
C GLY A 151 6.94 9.68 -1.18
N ALA A 152 8.14 9.82 -0.60
CA ALA A 152 8.57 11.07 0.03
C ALA A 152 8.62 12.25 -0.97
N GLY A 153 9.20 12.01 -2.16
CA GLY A 153 9.25 13.00 -3.23
C GLY A 153 7.87 13.44 -3.71
N SER A 154 6.90 12.52 -3.75
CA SER A 154 5.51 12.83 -4.11
C SER A 154 4.86 13.82 -3.14
N LEU A 155 5.15 13.72 -1.85
CA LEU A 155 4.60 14.61 -0.82
C LEU A 155 5.19 16.01 -0.92
N VAL A 156 6.50 16.11 -1.18
CA VAL A 156 7.16 17.41 -1.43
C VAL A 156 6.61 18.05 -2.70
N LEU A 157 6.48 17.27 -3.78
CA LEU A 157 5.91 17.75 -5.03
C LEU A 157 4.47 18.23 -4.85
N LEU A 158 3.67 17.52 -4.03
CA LEU A 158 2.28 17.85 -3.76
C LEU A 158 2.12 19.25 -3.13
N ILE A 159 3.09 19.72 -2.34
CA ILE A 159 3.06 21.06 -1.75
C ILE A 159 3.10 22.14 -2.85
N ALA A 160 3.90 21.93 -3.89
CA ALA A 160 4.07 22.87 -5.00
C ALA A 160 2.99 22.72 -6.10
N SER A 161 2.17 21.68 -6.04
CA SER A 161 1.17 21.37 -7.08
C SER A 161 0.11 22.46 -7.23
N ARG A 162 0.02 23.00 -8.45
CA ARG A 162 -1.01 24.00 -8.85
C ARG A 162 -1.82 23.61 -10.08
N ALA A 163 -1.36 22.64 -10.85
CA ALA A 163 -1.97 22.24 -12.12
C ALA A 163 -2.28 20.73 -12.12
N LEU A 164 -3.27 20.31 -12.91
CA LEU A 164 -3.75 18.92 -12.95
C LEU A 164 -2.62 17.90 -13.21
N TRP A 165 -1.70 18.22 -14.13
CA TRP A 165 -0.59 17.33 -14.47
C TRP A 165 0.38 17.10 -13.29
N HIS A 166 0.54 18.07 -12.38
CA HIS A 166 1.32 17.86 -11.16
C HIS A 166 0.67 16.78 -10.28
N PHE A 167 -0.66 16.79 -10.17
CA PHE A 167 -1.40 15.78 -9.41
C PHE A 167 -1.37 14.40 -10.07
N TRP A 168 -1.29 14.33 -11.41
CA TRP A 168 -1.02 13.07 -12.11
C TRP A 168 0.35 12.51 -11.72
N ILE A 169 1.41 13.32 -11.74
CA ILE A 169 2.75 12.87 -11.34
C ILE A 169 2.78 12.44 -9.87
N VAL A 170 2.15 13.20 -8.98
CA VAL A 170 2.01 12.81 -7.56
C VAL A 170 1.28 11.48 -7.44
N GLY A 171 0.19 11.28 -8.19
CA GLY A 171 -0.55 10.01 -8.24
C GLY A 171 0.32 8.83 -8.69
N MET A 172 1.13 9.01 -9.73
CA MET A 172 2.09 8.00 -10.20
C MET A 172 3.12 7.64 -9.12
N LEU A 173 3.72 8.64 -8.48
CA LEU A 173 4.74 8.44 -7.44
C LEU A 173 4.17 7.78 -6.18
N LEU A 174 2.96 8.17 -5.75
CA LEU A 174 2.25 7.51 -4.65
C LEU A 174 1.89 6.05 -5.00
N ALA A 175 1.55 5.78 -6.25
CA ALA A 175 1.26 4.42 -6.72
C ALA A 175 2.53 3.54 -6.77
N LEU A 176 3.69 4.11 -7.11
CA LEU A 176 4.99 3.41 -7.04
C LEU A 176 5.35 2.98 -5.62
N LEU A 177 5.00 3.77 -4.60
CA LEU A 177 5.12 3.33 -3.21
C LEU A 177 4.23 2.10 -2.95
N GLY A 178 3.01 2.07 -3.49
CA GLY A 178 2.11 0.92 -3.41
C GLY A 178 2.68 -0.40 -3.96
N VAL A 179 3.67 -0.35 -4.85
CA VAL A 179 4.37 -1.55 -5.35
C VAL A 179 5.14 -2.27 -4.24
N SER A 180 5.51 -1.58 -3.15
CA SER A 180 6.16 -2.22 -2.00
C SER A 180 5.31 -3.31 -1.36
N VAL A 181 3.98 -3.28 -1.53
CA VAL A 181 3.06 -4.33 -1.06
C VAL A 181 3.33 -5.68 -1.76
N SER A 182 3.87 -5.67 -2.97
CA SER A 182 4.25 -6.90 -3.69
C SER A 182 5.61 -7.45 -3.27
N ILE A 183 6.55 -6.59 -2.86
CA ILE A 183 7.93 -6.98 -2.52
C ILE A 183 8.07 -7.28 -1.02
N GLY A 184 7.35 -6.55 -0.17
CA GLY A 184 7.44 -6.63 1.29
C GLY A 184 7.17 -8.04 1.87
N PRO A 185 6.17 -8.79 1.40
CA PRO A 185 5.93 -10.16 1.85
C PRO A 185 7.13 -11.07 1.60
N ALA A 186 7.77 -10.97 0.43
CA ALA A 186 8.96 -11.77 0.15
C ALA A 186 10.13 -11.36 1.08
N PHE A 187 10.34 -10.06 1.28
CA PHE A 187 11.44 -9.59 2.12
C PHE A 187 11.25 -9.92 3.61
N ILE A 188 10.03 -9.86 4.16
CA ILE A 188 9.82 -10.24 5.56
C ILE A 188 9.90 -11.75 5.77
N ALA A 189 9.54 -12.56 4.76
CA ALA A 189 9.76 -14.01 4.79
C ALA A 189 11.25 -14.34 4.90
N ASP A 190 12.10 -13.60 4.17
CA ASP A 190 13.56 -13.76 4.22
C ASP A 190 14.17 -13.38 5.60
N LEU A 191 13.47 -12.57 6.41
CA LEU A 191 13.96 -12.04 7.70
C LEU A 191 13.51 -12.85 8.93
N VAL A 192 12.54 -13.75 8.78
CA VAL A 192 11.86 -14.40 9.91
C VAL A 192 11.99 -15.92 9.79
N PRO A 193 12.18 -16.67 10.90
CA PRO A 193 12.20 -18.12 10.86
C PRO A 193 10.91 -18.70 10.24
N PRO A 194 10.97 -19.86 9.55
CA PRO A 194 9.83 -20.44 8.84
C PRO A 194 8.59 -20.63 9.74
N ALA A 195 8.79 -20.93 11.04
CA ALA A 195 7.73 -21.08 12.03
C ALA A 195 6.92 -19.80 12.32
N ARG A 196 7.43 -18.62 11.94
CA ARG A 196 6.79 -17.32 12.21
C ARG A 196 6.47 -16.51 10.95
N VAL A 197 6.67 -17.06 9.76
CA VAL A 197 6.39 -16.36 8.50
C VAL A 197 4.93 -15.92 8.43
N SER A 198 3.98 -16.78 8.78
CA SER A 198 2.54 -16.44 8.79
C SER A 198 2.23 -15.27 9.73
N ALA A 199 2.74 -15.29 10.96
CA ALA A 199 2.56 -14.21 11.92
C ALA A 199 3.21 -12.90 11.45
N ALA A 200 4.39 -12.98 10.84
CA ALA A 200 5.08 -11.82 10.29
C ALA A 200 4.34 -11.21 9.08
N MET A 201 3.74 -12.04 8.21
CA MET A 201 2.88 -11.55 7.12
C MET A 201 1.65 -10.82 7.65
N SER A 202 1.00 -11.35 8.69
CA SER A 202 -0.15 -10.67 9.31
C SER A 202 0.24 -9.32 9.90
N LEU A 203 1.39 -9.25 10.59
CA LEU A 203 1.93 -8.00 11.12
C LEU A 203 2.32 -7.01 10.01
N LEU A 204 2.85 -7.51 8.89
CA LEU A 204 3.17 -6.70 7.72
C LEU A 204 1.91 -6.05 7.13
N GLN A 205 0.86 -6.84 6.89
CA GLN A 205 -0.40 -6.33 6.40
C GLN A 205 -1.02 -5.33 7.38
N ALA A 206 -1.00 -5.65 8.68
CA ALA A 206 -1.45 -4.72 9.72
C ALA A 206 -0.66 -3.40 9.66
N SER A 207 0.65 -3.45 9.44
CA SER A 207 1.49 -2.26 9.34
C SER A 207 1.10 -1.39 8.15
N TYR A 208 0.79 -1.98 6.99
CA TYR A 208 0.32 -1.23 5.81
C TYR A 208 -1.01 -0.55 6.06
N PHE A 209 -2.01 -1.28 6.56
CA PHE A 209 -3.35 -0.72 6.75
C PHE A 209 -3.40 0.27 7.91
N LEU A 210 -2.83 -0.08 9.06
CA LEU A 210 -2.80 0.82 10.22
C LEU A 210 -1.98 2.06 9.92
N GLY A 211 -0.87 1.93 9.18
CA GLY A 211 -0.09 3.05 8.70
C GLY A 211 -0.96 4.00 7.90
N SER A 212 -1.56 3.53 6.80
CA SER A 212 -2.43 4.33 5.93
C SER A 212 -3.59 5.00 6.67
N VAL A 213 -4.27 4.27 7.56
CA VAL A 213 -5.38 4.80 8.35
C VAL A 213 -4.90 5.90 9.30
N ALA A 214 -3.78 5.68 10.00
CA ALA A 214 -3.19 6.69 10.87
C ALA A 214 -2.79 7.96 10.09
N GLY A 215 -2.30 7.79 8.86
CA GLY A 215 -1.97 8.89 7.96
C GLY A 215 -3.18 9.73 7.59
N MET A 216 -4.26 9.08 7.16
CA MET A 216 -5.50 9.74 6.77
C MET A 216 -6.18 10.42 7.97
N SER A 217 -6.22 9.76 9.12
CA SER A 217 -6.89 10.30 10.31
C SER A 217 -6.13 11.48 10.92
N ALA A 218 -4.80 11.45 10.92
CA ALA A 218 -3.98 12.53 11.45
C ALA A 218 -3.89 13.74 10.50
N LEU A 219 -4.09 13.55 9.19
CA LEU A 219 -3.89 14.62 8.20
C LEU A 219 -4.71 15.88 8.49
N VAL A 220 -6.03 15.77 8.60
CA VAL A 220 -6.93 16.92 8.77
C VAL A 220 -6.70 17.68 10.09
N PRO A 221 -6.66 17.04 11.27
CA PRO A 221 -6.44 17.77 12.53
C PRO A 221 -5.07 18.45 12.57
N VAL A 222 -4.01 17.79 12.08
CA VAL A 222 -2.67 18.40 12.03
C VAL A 222 -2.63 19.55 11.02
N ALA A 223 -3.26 19.38 9.84
CA ALA A 223 -3.36 20.43 8.83
C ALA A 223 -4.14 21.66 9.32
N ARG A 224 -5.12 21.49 10.22
CA ARG A 224 -5.81 22.62 10.87
C ARG A 224 -4.91 23.36 11.87
N ALA A 225 -4.00 22.66 12.53
CA ALA A 225 -3.12 23.24 13.55
C ALA A 225 -1.91 23.98 12.95
N ILE A 226 -1.23 23.38 11.97
CA ILE A 226 0.03 23.89 11.42
C ILE A 226 -0.04 24.24 9.92
N GLY A 227 -1.18 24.02 9.27
CA GLY A 227 -1.35 24.21 7.83
C GLY A 227 -1.06 22.95 7.02
N MET A 228 -1.72 22.84 5.86
CA MET A 228 -1.59 21.69 4.97
C MET A 228 -0.17 21.52 4.38
N PRO A 229 0.53 22.58 3.93
CA PRO A 229 1.91 22.44 3.42
C PRO A 229 2.88 21.85 4.45
N TRP A 230 2.82 22.34 5.69
CA TRP A 230 3.66 21.85 6.79
C TRP A 230 3.31 20.44 7.23
N THR A 231 2.04 20.07 7.17
CA THR A 231 1.60 18.69 7.44
C THR A 231 2.15 17.71 6.41
N LEU A 232 2.11 18.08 5.13
CA LEU A 232 2.70 17.27 4.05
C LEU A 232 4.23 17.21 4.15
N ALA A 233 4.88 18.32 4.54
CA ALA A 233 6.32 18.34 4.78
C ALA A 233 6.71 17.45 5.97
N ALA A 234 5.94 17.48 7.07
CA ALA A 234 6.12 16.59 8.20
C ALA A 234 5.94 15.11 7.80
N ALA A 235 4.92 14.79 7.00
CA ALA A 235 4.73 13.44 6.46
C ALA A 235 5.91 12.99 5.57
N ALA A 236 6.46 13.90 4.76
CA ALA A 236 7.66 13.62 3.97
C ALA A 236 8.89 13.36 4.86
N ALA A 237 9.09 14.15 5.91
CA ALA A 237 10.16 13.95 6.89
C ALA A 237 10.02 12.62 7.64
N VAL A 238 8.79 12.26 8.04
CA VAL A 238 8.47 10.97 8.65
C VAL A 238 8.81 9.82 7.67
N THR A 239 8.50 9.97 6.39
CA THR A 239 8.89 9.00 5.35
C THR A 239 10.41 8.87 5.22
N ALA A 240 11.14 9.99 5.29
CA ALA A 240 12.60 9.99 5.26
C ALA A 240 13.19 9.23 6.46
N CYS A 241 12.60 9.36 7.65
CA CYS A 241 12.95 8.51 8.79
C CYS A 241 12.72 7.02 8.49
N GLY A 242 11.61 6.67 7.82
CA GLY A 242 11.34 5.31 7.35
C GLY A 242 12.43 4.78 6.40
N ILE A 243 12.92 5.62 5.48
CA ILE A 243 14.04 5.29 4.58
C ILE A 243 15.30 5.01 5.39
N VAL A 244 15.61 5.86 6.37
CA VAL A 244 16.76 5.67 7.27
C VAL A 244 16.64 4.36 8.04
N LEU A 245 15.44 3.99 8.53
CA LEU A 245 15.21 2.70 9.17
C LEU A 245 15.45 1.52 8.21
N LEU A 246 15.02 1.61 6.95
CA LEU A 246 15.34 0.62 5.92
C LEU A 246 16.86 0.54 5.65
N LEU A 247 17.60 1.64 5.82
CA LEU A 247 19.06 1.68 5.77
C LEU A 247 19.75 1.02 6.99
N PHE A 248 19.01 0.69 8.04
CA PHE A 248 19.52 -0.11 9.17
C PHE A 248 19.13 -1.59 9.14
N VAL A 249 18.18 -1.99 8.28
CA VAL A 249 17.83 -3.41 8.09
C VAL A 249 18.99 -4.14 7.41
N ARG A 250 19.81 -4.85 8.20
CA ARG A 250 20.94 -5.67 7.70
C ARG A 250 20.42 -6.88 6.93
N ARG A 251 21.10 -7.23 5.83
CA ARG A 251 20.87 -8.46 5.06
C ARG A 251 20.98 -9.67 6.00
N PRO A 252 20.05 -10.65 5.96
CA PRO A 252 20.41 -11.99 6.38
C PRO A 252 21.56 -12.41 5.45
N ALA A 253 22.68 -12.86 6.03
CA ALA A 253 23.81 -13.35 5.25
C ALA A 253 23.27 -14.45 4.33
N ALA A 254 23.51 -14.31 3.02
CA ALA A 254 23.20 -15.37 2.08
C ALA A 254 23.88 -16.63 2.61
N ALA A 255 23.11 -17.66 2.94
CA ALA A 255 23.66 -18.97 3.20
C ALA A 255 24.42 -19.35 1.95
N VAL A 256 25.75 -19.30 2.02
CA VAL A 256 26.65 -19.83 1.00
C VAL A 256 26.31 -21.31 0.91
N THR A 257 25.58 -21.70 -0.13
CA THR A 257 25.42 -23.10 -0.48
C THR A 257 26.80 -23.59 -0.94
N PRO A 258 27.44 -24.55 -0.23
CA PRO A 258 28.59 -25.21 -0.79
C PRO A 258 28.11 -26.02 -1.99
N ARG A 259 28.78 -25.85 -3.13
CA ARG A 259 28.66 -26.73 -4.30
C ARG A 259 29.26 -28.09 -3.99
#